data_AF-A0A2V2XBF0-F1
#
_entry.id   AF-A0A2V2XBF0-F1
#
_cell.length_a   1.000
_cell.length_b   1.000
_cell.length_c   1.000
_cell.angle_alpha   90.00
_cell.angle_beta   90.00
_cell.angle_gamma   90.00
#
_symmetry.space_group_name_H-M   'P 1'
#
loop_
_entity.id
_entity.type
_entity.pdbx_description
1 polymer ?
#
loop_
_entity_poly.entity_id
_entity_poly.type
_entity_poly.pdbx_seq_one_letter_code
_entity_poly.pdbx_strand_id
1 'polypeptide(L)'
;MDGQSSSPAEPASGSVALLYDYTTANDAPVEVHRAAAGRLACSYRAECLAIENGFGHLMPPCLGTSQSPTRILVATDSLSAIEAFRCPLAMRDRVTEAILIMPLSLVKRGRPVEFIFSPSHCGIPRNEATDEEATISISLPQEGIPIWHVDFLTAVKRLCWKEFQEEAEGAYTARQAFVGVARTPFLISSQK
;
A
#
# COMPACT_ATOMS: atom_id res chain seq x y z
N MET A 1 -12.81 -36.06 13.77
CA MET A 1 -13.31 -34.67 13.75
C MET A 1 -12.09 -33.82 13.51
N ASP A 2 -11.87 -33.51 12.23
CA ASP A 2 -10.66 -32.83 11.78
C ASP A 2 -10.78 -31.36 12.16
N GLY A 3 -9.97 -30.93 13.12
CA GLY A 3 -9.83 -29.53 13.48
C GLY A 3 -9.15 -28.81 12.33
N GLN A 4 -9.93 -28.18 11.47
CA GLN A 4 -9.42 -27.16 10.57
C GLN A 4 -8.84 -26.04 11.42
N SER A 5 -7.52 -26.03 11.53
CA SER A 5 -6.77 -24.86 11.95
C SER A 5 -7.05 -23.78 10.92
N SER A 6 -7.93 -22.84 11.27
CA SER A 6 -8.15 -21.64 10.48
C SER A 6 -6.83 -20.87 10.46
N SER A 7 -6.05 -21.02 9.38
CA SER A 7 -4.91 -20.14 9.16
C SER A 7 -5.44 -18.69 9.19
N PRO A 8 -4.83 -17.78 9.97
CA PRO A 8 -5.23 -16.39 9.90
C PRO A 8 -5.17 -15.95 8.44
N ALA A 9 -6.27 -15.41 7.91
CA ALA A 9 -6.32 -14.93 6.54
C ALA A 9 -5.14 -13.98 6.35
N GLU A 10 -4.22 -14.32 5.45
CA GLU A 10 -3.10 -13.44 5.13
C GLU A 10 -3.68 -12.10 4.67
N PRO A 11 -3.21 -10.96 5.23
CA PRO A 11 -3.80 -9.67 4.96
C PRO A 11 -3.59 -9.34 3.49
N ALA A 12 -4.68 -9.39 2.72
CA ALA A 12 -4.69 -8.93 1.35
C ALA A 12 -4.50 -7.41 1.29
N SER A 13 -3.94 -6.95 0.17
CA SER A 13 -3.78 -5.52 -0.08
C SER A 13 -4.58 -5.09 -1.30
N GLY A 14 -5.12 -3.88 -1.23
CA GLY A 14 -5.80 -3.19 -2.31
C GLY A 14 -4.95 -2.04 -2.83
N SER A 15 -5.11 -1.73 -4.10
CA SER A 15 -4.46 -0.61 -4.79
C SER A 15 -5.56 0.31 -5.32
N VAL A 16 -5.37 1.63 -5.24
CA VAL A 16 -6.30 2.59 -5.85
C VAL A 16 -5.59 3.80 -6.44
N ALA A 17 -6.07 4.26 -7.59
CA ALA A 17 -5.72 5.57 -8.14
C ALA A 17 -6.95 6.48 -8.19
N LEU A 18 -6.86 7.65 -7.55
CA LEU A 18 -7.86 8.71 -7.64
C LEU A 18 -7.39 9.79 -8.62
N LEU A 19 -8.14 10.03 -9.70
CA LEU A 19 -7.81 11.07 -10.68
C LEU A 19 -8.67 12.30 -10.41
N TYR A 20 -8.01 13.45 -10.30
CA TYR A 20 -8.65 14.74 -10.10
C TYR A 20 -8.43 15.63 -11.32
N ASP A 21 -9.47 16.36 -11.72
CA ASP A 21 -9.37 17.43 -12.71
C ASP A 21 -9.19 18.76 -11.98
N TYR A 22 -8.07 19.43 -12.24
CA TYR A 22 -7.74 20.73 -11.65
C TYR A 22 -8.70 21.85 -12.09
N THR A 23 -9.46 21.64 -13.16
CA THR A 23 -10.46 22.60 -13.66
C THR A 23 -11.79 22.51 -12.92
N THR A 24 -12.01 21.44 -12.15
CA THR A 24 -13.22 21.27 -11.35
C THR A 24 -13.00 21.74 -9.91
N ALA A 25 -13.93 22.56 -9.40
CA ALA A 25 -13.86 23.10 -8.04
C ALA A 25 -14.30 22.09 -6.95
N ASN A 26 -14.66 20.87 -7.32
CA ASN A 26 -15.11 19.84 -6.40
C ASN A 26 -13.92 19.01 -5.91
N ASP A 27 -13.90 18.69 -4.63
CA ASP A 27 -12.89 17.79 -4.03
C ASP A 27 -13.18 16.29 -4.26
N ALA A 28 -14.13 15.98 -5.15
CA ALA A 28 -14.42 14.62 -5.55
C ALA A 28 -13.51 14.18 -6.71
N PRO A 29 -13.00 12.94 -6.71
CA PRO A 29 -12.26 12.40 -7.85
C PRO A 29 -13.19 12.27 -9.06
N VAL A 30 -12.65 12.56 -10.25
CA VAL A 30 -13.33 12.35 -11.53
C VAL A 30 -13.37 10.86 -11.89
N GLU A 31 -12.30 10.14 -11.55
CA GLU A 31 -12.20 8.70 -11.75
C GLU A 31 -11.57 8.01 -10.53
N VAL A 32 -12.02 6.79 -10.23
CA VAL A 32 -11.54 5.95 -9.13
C VAL A 32 -11.20 4.58 -9.68
N HIS A 33 -9.92 4.23 -9.71
CA HIS A 33 -9.44 2.99 -10.31
C HIS A 33 -8.88 2.06 -9.25
N ARG A 34 -9.70 1.08 -8.87
CA ARG A 34 -9.38 0.08 -7.84
C ARG A 34 -8.79 -1.18 -8.48
N ALA A 35 -7.83 -1.79 -7.81
CA ALA A 35 -7.25 -3.07 -8.21
C ALA A 35 -6.90 -3.92 -6.98
N ALA A 36 -6.98 -5.23 -7.13
CA ALA A 36 -6.42 -6.17 -6.17
C ALA A 36 -4.88 -6.14 -6.28
N ALA A 37 -4.19 -5.97 -5.15
CA ALA A 37 -2.73 -6.03 -5.15
C ALA A 37 -2.22 -7.47 -4.91
N GLY A 38 -3.05 -8.35 -4.34
CA GLY A 38 -2.73 -9.75 -4.04
C GLY A 38 -2.58 -9.99 -2.53
N ARG A 39 -2.64 -11.26 -2.13
CA ARG A 39 -2.61 -11.69 -0.71
C ARG A 39 -1.30 -11.41 0.02
N LEU A 40 -0.18 -11.45 -0.71
CA LEU A 40 1.15 -11.22 -0.13
C LEU A 40 1.69 -9.81 -0.42
N ALA A 41 0.90 -8.97 -1.08
CA ALA A 41 1.36 -7.66 -1.52
C ALA A 41 1.77 -6.80 -0.32
N CYS A 42 3.00 -6.29 -0.39
CA CYS A 42 3.46 -5.25 0.52
C CYS A 42 2.89 -3.88 0.13
N SER A 43 2.89 -2.91 1.06
CA SER A 43 2.41 -1.56 0.78
C SER A 43 3.13 -0.92 -0.40
N TYR A 44 4.45 -1.15 -0.54
CA TYR A 44 5.22 -0.68 -1.69
C TYR A 44 4.63 -1.16 -3.04
N ARG A 45 4.20 -2.42 -3.10
CA ARG A 45 3.58 -2.96 -4.31
C ARG A 45 2.21 -2.32 -4.57
N ALA A 46 1.36 -2.22 -3.56
CA ALA A 46 0.04 -1.61 -3.71
C ALA A 46 0.15 -0.18 -4.26
N GLU A 47 1.11 0.59 -3.75
CA GLU A 47 1.45 1.94 -4.23
C GLU A 47 1.95 1.95 -5.67
N CYS A 48 2.84 1.01 -6.05
CA CYS A 48 3.30 0.90 -7.43
C CYS A 48 2.16 0.57 -8.40
N LEU A 49 1.25 -0.34 -8.01
CA LEU A 49 0.07 -0.68 -8.81
C LEU A 49 -0.92 0.49 -8.92
N ALA A 50 -1.09 1.27 -7.85
CA ALA A 50 -1.90 2.48 -7.89
C ALA A 50 -1.36 3.48 -8.91
N ILE A 51 -0.04 3.72 -8.88
CA ILE A 51 0.64 4.62 -9.82
C ILE A 51 0.54 4.10 -11.26
N GLU A 52 0.77 2.80 -11.48
CA GLU A 52 0.62 2.15 -12.79
C GLU A 52 -0.79 2.33 -13.35
N ASN A 53 -1.81 2.02 -12.54
CA ASN A 53 -3.19 2.12 -12.95
C ASN A 53 -3.56 3.57 -13.30
N GLY A 54 -3.19 4.52 -12.42
CA GLY A 54 -3.37 5.95 -12.67
C GLY A 54 -2.74 6.40 -13.99
N PHE A 55 -1.48 6.03 -14.26
CA PHE A 55 -0.85 6.36 -15.54
C PHE A 55 -1.50 5.65 -16.73
N GLY A 56 -1.95 4.41 -16.57
CA GLY A 56 -2.65 3.64 -17.59
C GLY A 56 -3.88 4.38 -18.11
N HIS A 57 -4.62 5.04 -17.21
CA HIS A 57 -5.77 5.86 -17.55
C HIS A 57 -5.41 7.25 -18.12
N LEU A 58 -4.19 7.74 -17.87
CA LEU A 58 -3.68 8.98 -18.47
C LEU A 58 -3.00 8.75 -19.84
N MET A 59 -2.69 7.52 -20.24
CA MET A 59 -2.03 7.17 -21.50
C MET A 59 -2.86 7.39 -22.78
N PRO A 60 -4.18 7.09 -22.82
CA PRO A 60 -4.97 7.28 -24.02
C PRO A 60 -4.86 8.71 -24.55
N PRO A 61 -4.79 8.92 -25.88
CA PRO A 61 -4.79 10.25 -26.43
C PRO A 61 -6.12 10.92 -26.06
N CYS A 62 -6.07 11.94 -25.19
CA CYS A 62 -7.21 12.79 -24.94
C CYS A 62 -7.67 13.35 -26.30
N LEU A 63 -8.84 12.92 -26.77
CA LEU A 63 -9.47 13.41 -27.99
C LEU A 63 -10.04 14.81 -27.69
N GLY A 64 -9.15 15.77 -27.44
CA GLY A 64 -9.51 17.09 -26.91
C GLY A 64 -8.39 18.07 -27.15
N THR A 65 -8.70 19.10 -27.91
CA THR A 65 -7.84 20.16 -28.46
C THR A 65 -7.26 21.13 -27.42
N SER A 66 -6.90 20.68 -26.22
CA SER A 66 -6.25 21.55 -25.24
C SER A 66 -4.73 21.53 -25.43
N GLN A 67 -4.20 22.61 -26.01
CA GLN A 67 -2.78 22.82 -26.31
C GLN A 67 -1.94 23.30 -25.11
N SER A 68 -2.46 23.23 -23.87
CA SER A 68 -1.66 23.57 -22.69
C SER A 68 -0.90 22.35 -22.17
N PRO A 69 0.41 22.44 -21.89
CA PRO A 69 1.13 21.39 -21.17
C PRO A 69 0.50 21.16 -19.80
N THR A 70 -0.23 20.07 -19.63
CA THR A 70 -0.78 19.69 -18.32
C THR A 70 0.27 18.88 -17.58
N ARG A 71 0.89 19.49 -16.57
CA ARG A 71 1.74 18.79 -15.60
C ARG A 71 0.89 17.81 -14.80
N ILE A 72 1.36 16.57 -14.67
CA ILE A 72 0.70 15.54 -13.87
C ILE A 72 1.37 15.56 -12.49
N LEU A 73 0.57 15.73 -11.44
CA LEU A 73 1.02 15.63 -10.06
C LEU A 73 0.57 14.29 -9.50
N VAL A 74 1.51 13.53 -8.95
CA VAL A 74 1.25 12.28 -8.24
C VAL A 74 1.54 12.52 -6.76
N ALA A 75 0.48 12.55 -5.95
CA ALA A 75 0.59 12.61 -4.51
C ALA A 75 0.52 11.18 -3.93
N THR A 76 1.48 10.81 -3.09
CA THR A 76 1.52 9.52 -2.39
C THR A 76 2.23 9.69 -1.05
N ASP A 77 1.84 8.89 -0.05
CA ASP A 77 2.49 8.81 1.26
C ASP A 77 3.68 7.85 1.27
N SER A 78 3.97 7.21 0.14
CA SER A 78 5.04 6.22 0.04
C SER A 78 6.33 6.84 -0.47
N LEU A 79 7.22 7.21 0.46
CA LEU A 79 8.59 7.62 0.13
C LEU A 79 9.31 6.55 -0.70
N SER A 80 9.07 5.28 -0.39
CA SER A 80 9.67 4.17 -1.15
C SER A 80 9.24 4.14 -2.61
N ALA A 81 7.97 4.46 -2.92
CA ALA A 81 7.52 4.60 -4.29
C ALA A 81 8.15 5.84 -4.95
N ILE A 82 8.13 6.99 -4.27
CA ILE A 82 8.73 8.24 -4.79
C ILE A 82 10.20 8.05 -5.14
N GLU A 83 11.00 7.45 -4.24
CA GLU A 83 12.41 7.17 -4.47
C GLU A 83 12.63 6.23 -5.66
N ALA A 84 11.82 5.18 -5.74
CA ALA A 84 11.88 4.23 -6.84
C ALA A 84 11.63 4.94 -8.20
N PHE A 85 10.62 5.80 -8.28
CA PHE A 85 10.28 6.51 -9.54
C PHE A 85 11.22 7.68 -9.87
N ARG A 86 11.88 8.27 -8.87
CA ARG A 86 12.90 9.32 -9.09
C ARG A 86 14.26 8.76 -9.48
N CYS A 87 14.61 7.59 -8.97
CA CYS A 87 15.90 6.94 -9.23
C CYS A 87 15.66 5.51 -9.75
N PRO A 88 15.53 5.33 -11.08
CA PRO A 88 15.39 4.01 -11.70
C PRO A 88 16.44 2.98 -11.26
N LEU A 89 17.66 3.43 -10.92
CA LEU A 89 18.75 2.57 -10.46
C LEU A 89 18.52 2.00 -9.05
N ALA A 90 17.62 2.58 -8.26
CA ALA A 90 17.27 2.10 -6.93
C ALA A 90 16.23 0.97 -6.97
N MET A 91 15.55 0.77 -8.11
CA MET A 91 14.56 -0.29 -8.26
C MET A 91 15.24 -1.65 -8.37
N ARG A 92 14.70 -2.63 -7.64
CA ARG A 92 15.27 -3.98 -7.50
C ARG A 92 14.45 -5.07 -8.20
N ASP A 93 13.36 -4.71 -8.89
CA ASP A 93 12.42 -5.66 -9.50
C ASP A 93 12.07 -5.26 -10.93
N ARG A 94 11.94 -6.26 -11.81
CA ARG A 94 11.62 -6.08 -13.24
C ARG A 94 10.20 -5.56 -13.48
N VAL A 95 9.26 -5.83 -12.57
CA VAL A 95 7.88 -5.34 -12.75
C VAL A 95 7.83 -3.82 -12.65
N THR A 96 8.61 -3.25 -11.75
CA THR A 96 8.65 -1.79 -11.58
C THR A 96 9.34 -1.07 -12.74
N GLU A 97 10.23 -1.75 -13.49
CA GLU A 97 10.80 -1.21 -14.74
C GLU A 97 9.73 -0.93 -15.80
N ALA A 98 8.71 -1.79 -15.91
CA ALA A 98 7.61 -1.56 -16.85
C ALA A 98 6.83 -0.29 -16.48
N ILE A 99 6.59 -0.08 -15.18
CA ILE A 99 5.90 1.10 -14.66
C ILE A 99 6.74 2.37 -14.91
N LEU A 100 8.07 2.31 -14.78
CA LEU A 100 8.98 3.43 -15.07
C LEU A 100 8.91 3.94 -16.51
N ILE A 101 8.54 3.09 -17.48
CA ILE A 101 8.39 3.49 -18.88
C ILE A 101 7.16 4.41 -19.06
N MET A 102 6.16 4.32 -18.18
CA MET A 102 4.92 5.10 -18.29
C MET A 102 5.14 6.60 -18.06
N PRO A 103 5.82 7.07 -16.98
CA PRO A 103 6.22 8.47 -16.85
C PRO A 103 7.02 8.99 -18.03
N LEU A 104 7.98 8.22 -18.55
CA LEU A 104 8.76 8.61 -19.73
C LEU A 104 7.87 8.81 -20.96
N SER A 105 6.85 7.95 -21.11
CA SER A 105 5.87 8.04 -22.18
C SER A 105 4.93 9.24 -22.01
N LEU A 106 4.61 9.66 -20.78
CA LEU A 106 3.87 10.90 -20.50
C LEU A 106 4.71 12.14 -20.85
N VAL A 107 5.99 12.14 -20.44
CA VAL A 107 6.93 13.23 -20.75
C VAL A 107 7.08 13.41 -22.26
N LYS A 108 7.24 12.33 -23.03
CA LYS A 108 7.29 12.38 -24.50
C LYS A 108 6.03 12.96 -25.15
N ARG A 109 4.88 12.93 -24.45
CA ARG A 109 3.61 13.53 -24.88
C ARG A 109 3.42 14.96 -24.36
N GLY A 110 4.45 15.58 -23.78
CA GLY A 110 4.37 16.95 -23.25
C GLY A 110 3.65 17.06 -21.90
N ARG A 111 3.49 15.93 -21.17
CA ARG A 111 2.82 15.86 -19.86
C ARG A 111 3.85 15.43 -18.80
N PRO A 112 4.70 16.35 -18.31
CA PRO A 112 5.71 15.98 -17.31
C PRO A 112 5.05 15.52 -16.01
N VAL A 113 5.61 14.50 -15.38
CA VAL A 113 5.14 13.93 -14.11
C VAL A 113 5.99 14.46 -12.96
N GLU A 114 5.36 14.93 -11.89
CA GLU A 114 6.01 15.28 -10.63
C GLU A 114 5.40 14.47 -9.48
N PHE A 115 6.27 13.87 -8.67
CA PHE A 115 5.89 13.16 -7.46
C PHE A 115 5.98 14.10 -6.25
N ILE A 116 4.94 14.13 -5.44
CA ILE A 116 4.81 14.92 -4.22
C ILE A 116 4.55 13.95 -3.06
N PHE A 117 5.28 14.14 -1.96
CA PHE A 117 5.01 13.41 -0.72
C PHE A 117 3.79 14.01 -0.01
N SER A 118 2.80 13.18 0.27
CA SER A 118 1.60 13.53 1.02
C SER A 118 1.54 12.66 2.26
N PRO A 119 1.75 13.17 3.49
CA PRO A 119 1.82 12.31 4.66
C PRO A 119 0.47 11.65 4.98
N SER A 120 0.53 10.37 5.32
CA SER A 120 -0.62 9.57 5.75
C SER A 120 -1.22 10.09 7.06
N HIS A 121 -2.53 9.91 7.24
CA HIS A 121 -3.27 10.18 8.48
C HIS A 121 -3.10 11.59 9.07
N CYS A 122 -2.95 12.60 8.19
CA CYS A 122 -2.73 13.99 8.57
C CYS A 122 -3.94 14.92 8.34
N GLY A 123 -5.15 14.39 8.07
CA GLY A 123 -6.31 15.22 7.76
C GLY A 123 -6.33 15.77 6.33
N ILE A 124 -5.47 15.25 5.42
CA ILE A 124 -5.40 15.71 4.03
C ILE A 124 -6.53 15.01 3.26
N PRO A 125 -7.61 15.72 2.85
CA PRO A 125 -8.85 15.07 2.43
C PRO A 125 -8.68 14.09 1.27
N ARG A 126 -7.88 14.44 0.25
CA ARG A 126 -7.65 13.58 -0.93
C ARG A 126 -6.78 12.36 -0.60
N ASN A 127 -5.86 12.48 0.36
CA ASN A 127 -5.07 11.34 0.82
C ASN A 127 -5.94 10.36 1.60
N GLU A 128 -6.75 10.89 2.53
CA GLU A 128 -7.65 10.06 3.34
C GLU A 128 -8.70 9.36 2.48
N ALA A 129 -9.26 10.06 1.48
CA ALA A 129 -10.13 9.42 0.48
C ALA A 129 -9.41 8.30 -0.29
N THR A 130 -8.12 8.45 -0.56
CA THR A 130 -7.31 7.41 -1.20
C THR A 130 -7.13 6.21 -0.25
N ASP A 131 -6.87 6.45 1.04
CA ASP A 131 -6.70 5.39 2.05
C ASP A 131 -7.99 4.59 2.27
N GLU A 132 -9.13 5.28 2.31
CA GLU A 132 -10.46 4.65 2.39
C GLU A 132 -10.71 3.75 1.17
N GLU A 133 -10.42 4.24 -0.03
CA GLU A 133 -10.63 3.49 -1.26
C GLU A 133 -9.64 2.34 -1.44
N ALA A 134 -8.41 2.48 -0.94
CA ALA A 134 -7.44 1.39 -0.88
C ALA A 134 -7.94 0.28 0.06
N THR A 135 -8.55 0.66 1.19
CA THR A 135 -9.16 -0.28 2.14
C THR A 135 -10.33 -1.04 1.51
N ILE A 136 -11.21 -0.34 0.77
CA ILE A 136 -12.29 -0.98 0.02
C ILE A 136 -11.74 -1.96 -1.02
N SER A 137 -10.63 -1.62 -1.67
CA SER A 137 -9.99 -2.43 -2.70
C SER A 137 -9.45 -3.78 -2.18
N ILE A 138 -9.26 -3.94 -0.86
CA ILE A 138 -8.91 -5.22 -0.24
C ILE A 138 -9.98 -6.29 -0.50
N SER A 139 -11.25 -5.87 -0.62
CA SER A 139 -12.38 -6.77 -0.87
C SER A 139 -12.47 -7.32 -2.31
N LEU A 140 -11.67 -6.80 -3.24
CA LEU A 140 -11.61 -7.31 -4.61
C LEU A 140 -11.02 -8.74 -4.64
N PRO A 141 -11.32 -9.56 -5.66
CA PRO A 141 -10.74 -10.91 -5.79
C PRO A 141 -9.21 -10.86 -5.81
N GLN A 142 -8.57 -11.57 -4.87
CA GLN A 142 -7.11 -11.53 -4.67
C GLN A 142 -6.41 -12.76 -5.26
N GLU A 143 -7.18 -13.76 -5.66
CA GLU A 143 -6.71 -15.02 -6.22
C GLU A 143 -6.16 -14.81 -7.64
N GLY A 144 -5.07 -15.48 -7.97
CA GLY A 144 -4.46 -15.42 -9.30
C GLY A 144 -3.65 -14.16 -9.59
N ILE A 145 -3.57 -13.21 -8.66
CA ILE A 145 -2.69 -12.05 -8.77
C ILE A 145 -1.21 -12.52 -8.61
N PRO A 146 -0.32 -12.28 -9.60
CA PRO A 146 1.06 -12.74 -9.55
C PRO A 146 1.80 -12.18 -8.33
N ILE A 147 2.61 -12.97 -7.63
CA ILE A 147 3.39 -12.51 -6.47
C ILE A 147 4.70 -11.86 -6.97
N TRP A 148 5.07 -10.69 -6.46
CA TRP A 148 6.35 -10.06 -6.78
C TRP A 148 7.45 -10.64 -5.88
N HIS A 149 8.68 -10.63 -6.36
CA HIS A 149 9.81 -11.15 -5.59
C HIS A 149 9.94 -10.44 -4.23
N VAL A 150 9.71 -9.12 -4.19
CA VAL A 150 9.74 -8.32 -2.95
C VAL A 150 8.62 -8.68 -1.98
N ASP A 151 7.45 -9.06 -2.47
CA ASP A 151 6.33 -9.52 -1.65
C ASP A 151 6.67 -10.86 -1.00
N PHE A 152 7.20 -11.79 -1.79
CA PHE A 152 7.64 -13.10 -1.30
C PHE A 152 8.70 -12.95 -0.21
N LEU A 153 9.73 -12.14 -0.45
CA LEU A 153 10.77 -11.88 0.55
C LEU A 153 10.21 -11.21 1.82
N THR A 154 9.25 -10.31 1.66
CA THR A 154 8.60 -9.63 2.80
C THR A 154 7.75 -10.62 3.60
N ALA A 155 7.01 -11.50 2.93
CA ALA A 155 6.21 -12.54 3.56
C ALA A 155 7.08 -13.53 4.34
N VAL A 156 8.17 -14.02 3.74
CA VAL A 156 9.15 -14.91 4.41
C VAL A 156 9.74 -14.23 5.64
N LYS A 157 10.18 -12.97 5.53
CA LYS A 157 10.70 -12.20 6.66
C LYS A 157 9.69 -12.06 7.79
N ARG A 158 8.42 -11.79 7.47
CA ARG A 158 7.33 -11.70 8.46
C ARG A 158 7.12 -13.03 9.18
N LEU A 159 7.16 -14.14 8.46
CA LEU A 159 7.02 -15.47 9.04
C LEU A 159 8.16 -15.77 10.02
N CYS A 160 9.42 -15.59 9.59
CA CYS A 160 10.57 -15.81 10.46
C CYS A 160 10.56 -14.89 11.70
N TRP A 161 10.12 -13.64 11.53
CA TRP A 161 9.99 -12.71 12.66
C TRP A 161 8.90 -13.15 13.65
N LYS A 162 7.78 -13.66 13.14
CA LYS A 162 6.69 -14.17 13.98
C LYS A 162 7.13 -15.36 14.81
N GLU A 163 7.86 -16.31 14.20
CA GLU A 163 8.45 -17.45 14.92
C GLU A 163 9.40 -17.00 16.03
N PHE A 164 10.27 -16.02 15.74
CA PHE A 164 11.18 -15.45 16.72
C PHE A 164 10.44 -14.74 17.87
N GLN A 165 9.36 -14.02 17.57
CA GLN A 165 8.55 -13.34 18.58
C GLN A 165 7.79 -14.35 19.46
N GLU A 166 7.21 -15.40 18.88
CA GLU A 166 6.55 -16.48 19.63
C GLU A 166 7.53 -17.22 20.54
N GLU A 167 8.76 -17.47 20.08
CA GLU A 167 9.82 -18.06 20.90
C GLU A 167 10.24 -17.13 22.06
N ALA A 168 10.39 -15.83 21.80
CA ALA A 168 10.73 -14.84 22.82
C ALA A 168 9.63 -14.71 23.90
N GLU A 169 8.36 -14.67 23.50
CA GLU A 169 7.20 -14.64 24.41
C GLU A 169 7.07 -15.94 25.20
N GLY A 170 7.29 -17.09 24.56
CA GLY A 170 7.33 -18.40 25.21
C GLY A 170 8.44 -18.48 26.27
N ALA A 171 9.64 -18.01 25.93
CA ALA A 171 10.77 -17.96 26.85
C ALA A 171 10.54 -16.97 28.00
N TYR A 172 9.91 -15.82 27.74
CA TYR A 172 9.53 -14.85 28.76
C TYR A 172 8.49 -15.43 29.74
N THR A 173 7.47 -16.10 29.20
CA THR A 173 6.42 -16.76 29.99
C THR A 173 6.97 -17.90 30.84
N ALA A 174 7.87 -18.72 30.28
CA ALA A 174 8.55 -19.79 31.02
C ALA A 174 9.44 -19.24 32.14
N ARG A 175 10.14 -18.12 31.90
CA ARG A 175 10.92 -17.43 32.95
C ARG A 175 10.03 -16.84 34.04
N GLN A 176 8.90 -16.23 33.70
CA GLN A 176 7.91 -15.74 34.67
C GLN A 176 7.37 -16.86 35.56
N ALA A 177 7.07 -18.03 34.97
CA ALA A 177 6.62 -19.21 35.71
C ALA A 177 7.72 -19.81 36.61
N PHE A 178 8.97 -19.82 36.15
CA PHE A 178 10.13 -20.32 36.91
C PHE A 178 10.52 -19.41 38.07
N VAL A 179 10.39 -18.08 37.90
CA VAL A 179 10.75 -17.08 38.93
C VAL A 179 9.64 -16.89 39.97
N GLY A 180 8.47 -17.53 39.81
CA GLY A 180 7.42 -17.54 40.83
C GLY A 180 6.87 -16.14 41.12
N VAL A 181 6.66 -15.31 40.08
CA VAL A 181 6.00 -14.01 40.26
C VAL A 181 4.51 -14.28 40.54
N ALA A 182 4.18 -14.38 41.82
CA ALA A 182 2.80 -14.44 42.28
C ALA A 182 2.07 -13.18 41.80
N ARG A 183 1.07 -13.36 40.94
CA ARG A 183 0.09 -12.29 40.66
C ARG A 183 -0.64 -12.01 41.97
N THR A 184 -0.23 -10.99 42.72
CA THR A 184 -1.03 -10.42 43.79
C THR A 184 -2.27 -9.79 43.17
N PRO A 185 -3.49 -10.28 43.46
CA PRO A 185 -4.70 -9.61 43.02
C PRO A 185 -4.82 -8.31 43.82
N PHE A 186 -4.79 -7.17 43.13
CA PHE A 186 -5.21 -5.90 43.71
C PHE A 186 -6.70 -6.01 44.06
N LEU A 187 -7.02 -6.26 45.33
CA LEU A 187 -8.35 -6.07 45.89
C LEU A 187 -8.61 -4.56 45.97
N ILE A 188 -9.35 -4.03 45.00
CA ILE A 188 -9.96 -2.70 45.12
C ILE A 188 -11.12 -2.84 46.10
N SER A 189 -10.91 -2.37 47.33
CA SER A 189 -11.96 -2.20 48.33
C SER A 189 -12.79 -0.98 47.97
N SER A 190 -14.02 -1.19 47.49
CA SER A 190 -15.06 -0.15 47.53
C SER A 190 -15.46 0.10 48.99
N GLN A 191 -15.17 1.29 49.49
CA GLN A 191 -15.85 1.87 50.65
C GLN A 191 -16.82 2.95 50.16
N LYS A 192 -18.01 2.90 50.77
CA LYS A 192 -19.21 3.71 50.51
C LYS A 192 -19.02 5.18 50.84
#